data_AF-A0AAE1WWK8-F1
#
_entry.id   AF-A0AAE1WWK8-F1
#
_cell.length_a   1.000
_cell.length_b   1.000
_cell.length_c   1.000
_cell.angle_alpha   90.00
_cell.angle_beta   90.00
_cell.angle_gamma   90.00
#
_symmetry.space_group_name_H-M   'P 1'
#
loop_
_entity.id
_entity.type
_entity.pdbx_description
1 polymer ?
#
loop_
_entity_poly.entity_id
_entity_poly.type
_entity_poly.pdbx_seq_one_letter_code
_entity_poly.pdbx_strand_id
1 'polypeptide(L)'
;MTKSSDGHLYILGATDYFSKWVDAVPFTEMKKDNVVDFIRTDIIYRYGVPRYTITYNGKSFCNSLTDKLCQKFDLKKNSSMYYAAANGFAEAFRKTLCNLLKKVVPKSKCDWHKRIGEALRAYKTTVRTPTQATPYALVYGEEPIFPLEYKSHHLG
;
A
#
# COMPACT_ATOMS: atom_id res chain seq x y z
N MET A 1 -12.17 10.47 2.98
CA MET A 1 -12.28 10.03 4.39
C MET A 1 -12.13 11.26 5.24
N THR A 2 -12.85 11.33 6.35
CA THR A 2 -12.65 12.39 7.35
C THR A 2 -11.43 12.09 8.21
N LYS A 3 -10.93 13.10 8.92
CA LYS A 3 -9.85 12.96 9.90
C LYS A 3 -10.17 11.83 10.88
N SER A 4 -9.20 10.95 11.13
CA SER A 4 -9.38 9.82 12.04
C SER A 4 -9.46 10.27 13.51
N SER A 5 -9.84 9.36 14.42
CA SER A 5 -9.92 9.65 15.86
C SER A 5 -8.60 10.14 16.46
N ASP A 6 -7.47 9.68 15.92
CA ASP A 6 -6.13 10.04 16.40
C ASP A 6 -5.49 11.10 15.47
N GLY A 7 -6.30 11.69 14.59
CA GLY A 7 -5.93 12.82 13.75
C GLY A 7 -5.27 12.49 12.42
N HIS A 8 -5.25 11.22 12.00
CA HIS A 8 -4.71 10.85 10.69
C HIS A 8 -5.59 11.43 9.56
N LEU A 9 -4.93 11.93 8.51
CA LEU A 9 -5.56 12.58 7.35
C LEU A 9 -5.13 11.94 6.04
N TYR A 10 -3.94 11.34 6.01
CA TYR A 10 -3.30 10.86 4.80
C TYR A 10 -2.99 9.38 4.91
N ILE A 11 -2.96 8.72 3.76
CA ILE A 11 -2.43 7.37 3.61
C ILE A 11 -1.38 7.46 2.52
N LEU A 12 -0.15 7.08 2.86
CA LEU A 12 0.89 6.86 1.88
C LEU A 12 0.87 5.38 1.53
N GLY A 13 0.85 5.04 0.25
CA GLY A 13 0.89 3.65 -0.18
C GLY A 13 1.72 3.42 -1.42
N ALA A 14 2.22 2.20 -1.55
CA ALA A 14 2.93 1.70 -2.72
C ALA A 14 2.25 0.42 -3.20
N THR A 15 2.19 0.24 -4.51
CA THR A 15 1.63 -0.95 -5.13
C THR A 15 2.66 -1.55 -6.06
N ASP A 16 2.99 -2.82 -5.85
CA ASP A 16 3.82 -3.56 -6.78
C ASP A 16 3.09 -3.74 -8.12
N TYR A 17 3.82 -3.54 -9.21
CA TYR A 17 3.24 -3.55 -10.53
C TYR A 17 2.76 -4.94 -10.94
N PHE A 18 3.49 -6.00 -10.59
CA PHE A 18 3.20 -7.36 -11.06
C PHE A 18 2.16 -8.04 -10.16
N SER A 19 2.52 -8.25 -8.90
CA SER A 19 1.71 -8.97 -7.92
C SER A 19 0.46 -8.20 -7.47
N LYS A 20 0.44 -6.88 -7.70
CA LYS A 20 -0.52 -5.96 -7.08
C LYS A 20 -0.44 -5.97 -5.56
N TRP A 21 0.67 -6.44 -4.99
CA TRP A 21 0.93 -6.34 -3.56
C TRP A 21 0.95 -4.88 -3.14
N VAL A 22 0.47 -4.60 -1.93
CA VAL A 22 0.31 -3.22 -1.47
C VAL A 22 0.74 -3.02 -0.03
N ASP A 23 1.50 -1.96 0.21
CA ASP A 23 1.77 -1.47 1.56
C ASP A 23 1.21 -0.05 1.69
N ALA A 24 0.64 0.25 2.86
CA ALA A 24 0.08 1.55 3.15
C ALA A 24 0.23 1.92 4.62
N VAL A 25 0.61 3.18 4.88
CA VAL A 25 0.87 3.72 6.22
C VAL A 25 0.05 5.01 6.41
N PRO A 26 -0.69 5.15 7.53
CA PRO A 26 -1.44 6.36 7.83
C PRO A 26 -0.56 7.46 8.40
N PHE A 27 -0.83 8.71 8.03
CA PHE A 27 -0.12 9.90 8.51
C PHE A 27 -1.09 11.00 8.95
N THR A 28 -0.74 11.69 10.04
CA THR A 28 -1.43 12.91 10.49
C THR A 28 -1.08 14.11 9.61
N GLU A 29 0.16 14.14 9.09
CA GLU A 29 0.68 15.15 8.18
C GLU A 29 1.61 14.50 7.14
N MET A 30 1.60 14.98 5.90
CA MET A 30 2.50 14.50 4.85
C MET A 30 3.78 15.34 4.76
N LYS A 31 4.80 14.94 5.54
CA LYS A 31 6.15 15.51 5.47
C LYS A 31 6.99 14.81 4.40
N LYS A 32 8.05 15.49 3.95
CA LYS A 32 9.02 14.93 2.99
C LYS A 32 9.76 13.73 3.56
N ASP A 33 10.15 13.81 4.84
CA ASP A 33 10.85 12.73 5.55
C ASP A 33 10.01 11.45 5.64
N ASN A 34 8.69 11.59 5.87
CA ASN A 34 7.76 10.46 5.91
C ASN A 34 7.77 9.65 4.62
N VAL A 35 7.94 10.29 3.46
CA VAL A 35 8.02 9.62 2.16
C VAL A 35 9.33 8.84 2.03
N VAL A 36 10.43 9.45 2.44
CA VAL A 36 11.77 8.82 2.42
C VAL A 36 11.80 7.61 3.35
N ASP A 37 11.27 7.76 4.56
CA ASP A 37 11.21 6.68 5.55
C ASP A 37 10.33 5.54 5.09
N PHE A 38 9.18 5.82 4.48
CA PHE A 38 8.32 4.80 3.91
C PHE A 38 9.02 4.01 2.79
N ILE A 39 9.67 4.70 1.83
CA ILE A 39 10.40 4.02 0.74
C ILE A 39 11.54 3.18 1.31
N ARG A 40 12.30 3.72 2.27
CA ARG A 40 13.45 3.03 2.86
C ARG A 40 13.04 1.82 3.70
N THR A 41 12.11 2.02 4.64
CA THR A 41 11.80 1.02 5.68
C THR A 41 10.74 0.03 5.21
N ASP A 42 9.65 0.51 4.61
CA ASP A 42 8.53 -0.35 4.24
C ASP A 42 8.70 -1.02 2.87
N ILE A 43 9.55 -0.47 2.01
CA ILE A 43 9.80 -1.01 0.66
C ILE A 43 11.21 -1.60 0.55
N ILE A 44 12.26 -0.79 0.65
CA ILE A 44 13.64 -1.25 0.36
C ILE A 44 14.11 -2.29 1.39
N TYR A 45 13.97 -2.02 2.68
CA TYR A 45 14.43 -2.97 3.71
C TYR A 45 13.57 -4.23 3.79
N ARG A 46 12.33 -4.19 3.30
CA ARG A 46 11.42 -5.34 3.33
C ARG A 46 11.53 -6.24 2.10
N TYR A 47 11.62 -5.65 0.91
CA TYR A 47 11.57 -6.38 -0.36
C TYR A 47 12.84 -6.26 -1.21
N GLY A 48 13.79 -5.44 -0.78
CA GLY A 48 14.95 -5.06 -1.58
C GLY A 48 14.70 -3.83 -2.44
N VAL A 49 15.72 -3.42 -3.19
CA VAL A 49 15.68 -2.22 -4.02
C VAL A 49 14.83 -2.47 -5.27
N PRO A 50 13.71 -1.74 -5.47
CA PRO A 50 12.92 -1.91 -6.69
C PRO A 50 13.69 -1.38 -7.91
N ARG A 51 13.48 -1.99 -9.08
CA ARG A 51 14.14 -1.56 -10.32
C ARG A 51 13.72 -0.15 -10.76
N TYR A 52 12.44 0.18 -10.56
CA TYR A 52 11.86 1.48 -10.89
C TYR A 52 10.81 1.85 -9.83
N THR A 53 10.71 3.14 -9.53
CA THR A 53 9.59 3.71 -8.77
C THR A 53 8.89 4.78 -9.58
N ILE A 54 7.57 4.67 -9.67
CA ILE A 54 6.72 5.69 -10.31
C ILE A 54 5.91 6.36 -9.20
N THR A 55 6.17 7.64 -8.96
CA THR A 55 5.46 8.39 -7.91
C THR A 55 4.31 9.20 -8.51
N TYR A 56 3.15 9.14 -7.87
CA TYR A 56 2.03 10.02 -8.21
C TYR A 56 2.39 11.47 -7.90
N ASN A 57 2.01 12.40 -8.79
CA ASN A 57 2.48 13.79 -8.82
C ASN A 57 2.00 14.66 -7.62
N GLY A 58 2.51 14.37 -6.44
CA GLY A 58 2.43 15.22 -5.25
C GLY A 58 3.77 15.90 -5.00
N LYS A 59 3.76 17.20 -4.67
CA LYS A 59 4.97 17.97 -4.32
C LYS A 59 5.80 17.29 -3.22
N SER A 60 5.17 16.50 -2.35
CA SER A 60 5.85 15.74 -1.29
C SER A 60 6.77 14.63 -1.81
N PHE A 61 6.56 14.11 -3.04
CA PHE A 61 7.37 13.04 -3.64
C PHE A 61 8.53 13.57 -4.50
N CYS A 62 8.40 14.78 -5.02
CA CYS A 62 9.43 15.48 -5.78
C CYS A 62 10.23 16.39 -4.85
N ASN A 63 11.12 15.79 -4.05
CA ASN A 63 12.00 16.54 -3.16
C ASN A 63 13.44 15.98 -3.17
N SER A 64 14.39 16.83 -2.79
CA SER A 64 15.83 16.52 -2.81
C SER A 64 16.23 15.35 -1.89
N LEU A 65 15.46 15.04 -0.84
CA LEU A 65 15.72 13.91 0.03
C LEU A 65 15.37 12.59 -0.67
N THR A 66 14.24 12.55 -1.38
CA THR A 66 13.89 11.41 -2.23
C THR A 66 14.93 11.21 -3.32
N ASP A 67 15.45 12.29 -3.92
CA ASP A 67 16.50 12.20 -4.94
C ASP A 67 17.81 11.62 -4.37
N LYS A 68 18.23 12.09 -3.18
CA LYS A 68 19.40 11.54 -2.48
C LYS A 68 19.22 10.07 -2.12
N LEU A 69 18.03 9.68 -1.67
CA LEU A 69 17.72 8.28 -1.39
C LEU A 69 17.82 7.46 -2.68
N CYS A 70 17.27 7.97 -3.78
CA CYS A 70 17.33 7.29 -5.07
C CYS A 70 18.77 7.08 -5.54
N GLN A 71 19.62 8.10 -5.43
CA GLN A 71 21.05 7.99 -5.76
C GLN A 71 21.78 6.98 -4.86
N LYS A 72 21.48 6.98 -3.55
CA LYS A 72 22.14 6.07 -2.60
C LYS A 72 21.87 4.58 -2.89
N PHE A 73 20.69 4.27 -3.41
CA PHE A 73 20.27 2.89 -3.68
C PHE A 73 20.21 2.57 -5.19
N ASP A 74 20.76 3.42 -6.06
CA ASP A 74 20.66 3.29 -7.53
C ASP A 74 19.22 3.09 -8.05
N LEU A 75 18.26 3.67 -7.34
CA LEU A 75 16.84 3.56 -7.65
C LEU A 75 16.45 4.55 -8.74
N LYS A 76 15.92 4.04 -9.85
CA LYS A 76 15.40 4.87 -10.93
C LYS A 76 13.99 5.36 -10.58
N LYS A 77 13.81 6.68 -10.51
CA LYS A 77 12.52 7.33 -10.22
C LYS A 77 11.97 8.06 -11.43
N ASN A 78 10.70 7.83 -11.75
CA ASN A 78 9.95 8.60 -12.74
C ASN A 78 8.74 9.28 -12.08
N SER A 79 8.46 10.53 -12.46
CA SER A 79 7.21 11.21 -12.06
C SER A 79 6.07 10.78 -12.99
N SER A 80 4.90 10.48 -12.41
CA SER A 80 3.74 9.98 -13.16
C SER A 80 3.01 11.03 -14.00
N MET A 81 3.48 12.29 -14.07
CA MET A 81 2.85 13.34 -14.90
C MET A 81 2.57 12.87 -16.33
N TYR A 82 3.38 11.95 -16.85
CA TYR A 82 3.27 11.38 -18.20
C TYR A 82 2.90 9.89 -18.22
N TYR A 83 2.62 9.26 -17.06
CA TYR A 83 2.33 7.82 -16.95
C TYR A 83 0.87 7.57 -16.55
N ALA A 84 -0.02 7.59 -17.55
CA ALA A 84 -1.45 7.35 -17.37
C ALA A 84 -1.75 6.00 -16.67
N ALA A 85 -0.98 4.96 -16.99
CA ALA A 85 -1.13 3.64 -16.37
C ALA A 85 -0.85 3.67 -14.86
N ALA A 86 0.21 4.35 -14.42
CA ALA A 86 0.55 4.45 -12.99
C ALA A 86 -0.51 5.25 -12.21
N ASN A 87 -1.06 6.30 -12.83
CA ASN A 87 -2.17 7.06 -12.25
C ASN A 87 -3.42 6.19 -12.12
N GLY A 88 -3.74 5.38 -13.13
CA GLY A 88 -4.83 4.41 -13.10
C GLY A 88 -4.67 3.39 -11.97
N PHE A 89 -3.45 2.86 -11.76
CA PHE A 89 -3.18 1.92 -10.66
C PHE A 89 -3.36 2.58 -9.29
N ALA A 90 -2.80 3.78 -9.09
CA ALA A 90 -2.93 4.51 -7.83
C ALA A 90 -4.40 4.85 -7.53
N GLU A 91 -5.16 5.25 -8.55
CA GLU A 91 -6.59 5.55 -8.39
C GLU A 91 -7.42 4.30 -8.08
N ALA A 92 -7.17 3.20 -8.79
CA ALA A 92 -7.83 1.92 -8.55
C ALA A 92 -7.55 1.43 -7.12
N PHE A 93 -6.28 1.45 -6.69
CA PHE A 93 -5.89 1.10 -5.33
C PHE A 93 -6.62 1.98 -4.30
N ARG A 94 -6.58 3.31 -4.47
CA ARG A 94 -7.25 4.25 -3.57
C ARG A 94 -8.75 3.96 -3.48
N LYS A 95 -9.42 3.72 -4.61
CA LYS A 95 -10.87 3.40 -4.64
C LYS A 95 -11.15 2.10 -3.89
N THR A 96 -10.40 1.04 -4.16
CA THR A 96 -10.58 -0.25 -3.48
C THR A 96 -10.30 -0.15 -1.99
N LEU A 97 -9.20 0.49 -1.57
CA LEU A 97 -8.87 0.66 -0.17
C LEU A 97 -9.95 1.47 0.57
N CYS A 98 -10.43 2.57 -0.01
CA CYS A 98 -11.54 3.34 0.54
C CYS A 98 -12.81 2.49 0.73
N ASN A 99 -13.14 1.64 -0.23
CA ASN A 99 -14.32 0.77 -0.15
C ASN A 99 -14.14 -0.32 0.91
N LEU A 100 -12.95 -0.90 1.05
CA LEU A 100 -12.64 -1.87 2.10
C LEU A 100 -12.69 -1.22 3.49
N LEU A 101 -12.08 -0.06 3.64
CA LEU A 101 -12.13 0.70 4.89
C LEU A 101 -13.56 1.05 5.32
N LYS A 102 -14.43 1.44 4.37
CA LYS A 102 -15.87 1.67 4.66
C LYS A 102 -16.60 0.41 5.14
N LYS A 103 -16.12 -0.79 4.80
CA LYS A 103 -16.71 -2.06 5.24
C LYS A 103 -16.20 -2.48 6.61
N VAL A 104 -14.91 -2.28 6.90
CA VAL A 104 -14.29 -2.69 8.18
C VAL A 104 -14.45 -1.64 9.29
N VAL A 105 -14.61 -0.36 8.94
CA VAL A 105 -14.81 0.72 9.91
C VAL A 105 -16.31 0.88 10.18
N PRO A 106 -16.77 0.72 11.43
CA PRO A 106 -18.16 0.96 11.79
C PRO A 106 -18.57 2.40 11.46
N LYS A 107 -19.80 2.61 10.96
CA LYS A 107 -20.30 3.95 10.61
C LYS A 107 -20.24 4.96 11.77
N SER A 108 -20.24 4.48 13.02
CA SER A 108 -20.20 5.28 14.24
C SER A 108 -18.79 5.69 14.68
N LYS A 109 -17.72 5.20 14.02
CA LYS A 109 -16.33 5.47 14.40
C LYS A 109 -15.52 6.02 13.23
N CYS A 110 -14.50 6.80 13.55
CA CYS A 110 -13.52 7.29 12.58
C CYS A 110 -12.12 6.72 12.88
N ASP A 111 -12.02 5.45 13.22
CA ASP A 111 -10.78 4.76 13.60
C ASP A 111 -10.13 4.03 12.41
N TRP A 112 -10.31 4.55 11.19
CA TRP A 112 -9.85 3.90 9.96
C TRP A 112 -8.35 3.60 9.96
N HIS A 113 -7.53 4.41 10.62
CA HIS A 113 -6.08 4.21 10.71
C HIS A 113 -5.72 2.95 11.49
N LYS A 114 -6.53 2.55 12.49
CA LYS A 114 -6.34 1.30 13.25
C LYS A 114 -6.75 0.07 12.45
N ARG A 115 -7.63 0.25 11.45
CA ARG A 115 -8.21 -0.82 10.62
C ARG A 115 -7.53 -0.96 9.25
N ILE A 116 -6.49 -0.18 8.96
CA ILE A 116 -5.74 -0.29 7.69
C ILE A 116 -5.19 -1.70 7.48
N GLY A 117 -4.65 -2.33 8.52
CA GLY A 117 -4.11 -3.69 8.41
C GLY A 117 -5.18 -4.70 7.95
N GLU A 118 -6.40 -4.59 8.47
CA GLU A 118 -7.53 -5.44 8.08
C GLU A 118 -7.94 -5.20 6.62
N ALA A 119 -8.02 -3.94 6.21
CA ALA A 119 -8.34 -3.58 4.83
C ALA A 119 -7.24 -4.04 3.84
N LEU A 120 -5.97 -3.90 4.20
CA LEU A 120 -4.84 -4.37 3.38
C LEU A 120 -4.82 -5.90 3.30
N ARG A 121 -5.10 -6.61 4.40
CA ARG A 121 -5.24 -8.08 4.38
C ARG A 121 -6.33 -8.49 3.40
N ALA A 122 -7.54 -7.94 3.54
CA ALA A 122 -8.64 -8.24 2.63
C ALA A 122 -8.30 -7.92 1.16
N TYR A 123 -7.55 -6.84 0.90
CA TYR A 123 -7.04 -6.54 -0.43
C TYR A 123 -6.11 -7.64 -0.95
N LYS A 124 -5.10 -8.02 -0.15
CA LYS A 124 -4.05 -8.97 -0.48
C LYS A 124 -4.56 -10.40 -0.70
N THR A 125 -5.69 -10.77 -0.11
CA THR A 125 -6.26 -12.12 -0.18
C THR A 125 -7.51 -12.21 -1.06
N THR A 126 -7.77 -11.19 -1.88
CA THR A 126 -8.89 -11.20 -2.83
C THR A 126 -8.32 -11.20 -4.25
N VAL A 127 -8.83 -12.12 -5.08
CA VAL A 127 -8.41 -12.31 -6.47
C VAL A 127 -8.52 -10.99 -7.25
N ARG A 128 -7.49 -10.67 -8.03
CA ARG A 128 -7.46 -9.48 -8.88
C ARG A 128 -7.75 -9.89 -10.31
N THR A 129 -8.69 -9.20 -10.96
CA THR A 129 -9.05 -9.46 -12.37
C THR A 129 -7.87 -9.47 -13.35
N PRO A 130 -6.85 -8.59 -13.23
CA PRO A 130 -5.72 -8.61 -14.16
C PRO A 130 -4.81 -9.83 -14.02
N THR A 131 -4.69 -10.40 -12.82
CA THR A 131 -3.74 -11.50 -12.53
C THR A 131 -4.43 -12.85 -12.36
N GLN A 132 -5.75 -12.87 -12.17
CA GLN A 132 -6.55 -14.05 -11.83
C GLN A 132 -6.03 -14.80 -10.58
N ALA A 133 -5.25 -14.13 -9.74
CA ALA A 133 -4.67 -14.65 -8.51
C ALA A 133 -4.77 -13.61 -7.39
N THR A 134 -4.60 -14.04 -6.14
CA THR A 134 -4.47 -13.10 -5.02
C THR A 134 -3.07 -12.49 -5.01
N PRO A 135 -2.91 -11.21 -4.60
CA PRO A 135 -1.59 -10.63 -4.41
C PRO A 135 -0.72 -11.42 -3.43
N TYR A 136 -1.34 -12.08 -2.44
CA TYR A 136 -0.64 -12.92 -1.47
C TYR A 136 -0.01 -14.14 -2.14
N ALA A 137 -0.78 -14.91 -2.91
CA ALA A 137 -0.26 -16.08 -3.63
C ALA A 137 0.85 -15.71 -4.63
N LEU A 138 0.76 -14.53 -5.26
CA LEU A 138 1.80 -14.06 -6.18
C LEU A 138 3.12 -13.69 -5.49
N VAL A 139 3.09 -13.31 -4.21
CA VAL A 139 4.28 -12.95 -3.44
C VAL A 139 4.87 -14.15 -2.70
N TYR A 140 4.02 -15.00 -2.12
CA TYR A 140 4.45 -16.11 -1.25
C TYR A 140 4.35 -17.50 -1.89
N GLY A 141 3.74 -17.62 -3.07
CA GLY A 141 3.56 -18.88 -3.79
C GLY A 141 2.35 -19.71 -3.35
N GLU A 142 1.66 -19.33 -2.28
CA GLU A 142 0.51 -20.04 -1.73
C GLU A 142 -0.53 -19.07 -1.14
N GLU A 143 -1.77 -19.54 -0.92
CA GLU A 143 -2.80 -18.75 -0.26
C GLU A 143 -2.58 -18.72 1.27
N PRO A 144 -2.94 -17.62 1.96
CA PRO A 144 -2.78 -17.54 3.40
C PRO A 144 -3.81 -18.41 4.11
N ILE A 145 -3.38 -19.17 5.10
CA ILE A 145 -4.29 -19.91 5.98
C ILE A 145 -5.05 -18.92 6.88
N PHE A 146 -6.38 -18.95 6.84
CA PHE A 146 -7.21 -18.13 7.71
C PHE A 146 -7.40 -18.81 9.09
N PRO A 147 -7.55 -18.04 10.18
CA PRO A 147 -7.78 -18.61 11.51
C PRO A 147 -8.98 -19.57 11.61
N LEU A 148 -9.98 -19.40 10.73
CA LEU A 148 -11.14 -20.30 10.65
C LEU A 148 -10.75 -21.67 10.05
N GLU A 149 -9.90 -21.68 9.03
CA GLU A 149 -9.39 -22.91 8.39
C GLU A 149 -8.45 -23.65 9.34
N TYR A 150 -7.58 -22.91 10.04
CA TYR A 150 -6.67 -23.48 11.03
C TYR A 150 -7.40 -24.29 12.11
N LYS A 151 -8.53 -23.79 12.62
CA LYS A 151 -9.33 -24.50 13.62
C LYS A 151 -9.93 -25.81 13.09
N SER A 152 -10.28 -25.85 11.82
CA SER A 152 -10.83 -27.05 11.18
C SER A 152 -9.78 -28.16 10.99
N HIS A 153 -8.50 -27.79 10.80
CA HIS A 153 -7.40 -28.74 10.62
C HIS A 153 -6.88 -29.40 11.92
N HIS A 154 -7.23 -28.85 13.09
CA HIS A 154 -6.79 -29.37 14.40
C HIS A 154 -7.91 -30.04 15.21
N LEU A 155 -9.11 -30.13 14.64
CA LEU A 155 -10.27 -30.79 15.26
C LEU A 155 -10.66 -32.10 14.55
N GLY A 156 -9.80 -32.61 13.66
CA GLY A 156 -9.97 -33.87 12.94
C GLY A 156 -8.94 -34.91 13.35
#